data_AF-A0AAU8SYX5-F1
#
_entry.id   AF-A0AAU8SYX5-F1
#
_cell.length_a   1.000
_cell.length_b   1.000
_cell.length_c   1.000
_cell.angle_alpha   90.00
_cell.angle_beta   90.00
_cell.angle_gamma   90.00
#
_symmetry.space_group_name_H-M   'P 1'
#
loop_
_entity.id
_entity.type
_entity.pdbx_description
1 polymer ?
#
loop_
_entity_poly.entity_id
_entity_poly.type
_entity_poly.pdbx_seq_one_letter_code
_entity_poly.pdbx_strand_id
1 'polypeptide(L)' 'MPSSNERSGHRSPAELRIAFIAMTARRLPRASTLERFDLIWEEAKRAALALAGTMEIADYVSLLKEMHSWYADELNGPV' A
#
# COMPACT_ATOMS: atom_id res chain seq x y z
N MET A 1 -5.30 0.94 28.18
CA MET A 1 -4.40 1.86 27.45
C MET A 1 -5.01 2.12 26.09
N PRO A 2 -5.43 3.35 25.74
CA PRO A 2 -5.83 3.64 24.37
C PRO A 2 -4.57 3.99 23.57
N SER A 3 -4.22 3.13 22.62
CA SER A 3 -3.15 3.35 21.65
C SER A 3 -3.47 4.61 20.84
N SER A 4 -2.58 5.59 20.91
CA SER A 4 -2.71 6.94 20.37
C SER A 4 -2.63 7.01 18.83
N ASN A 5 -3.37 6.16 18.11
CA ASN A 5 -3.30 6.12 16.64
C ASN A 5 -4.31 7.05 15.93
N GLU A 6 -5.02 7.92 16.67
CA GLU A 6 -6.01 8.85 16.12
C GLU A 6 -5.41 10.14 15.51
N ARG A 7 -4.11 10.17 15.13
CA ARG A 7 -3.47 11.42 14.63
C ARG A 7 -3.19 11.49 13.15
N SER A 8 -3.65 10.54 12.34
CA SER A 8 -3.63 10.68 10.89
C SER A 8 -4.83 9.95 10.33
N GLY A 9 -5.67 10.61 9.53
CA GLY A 9 -6.83 10.00 8.88
C GLY A 9 -6.47 8.97 7.78
N HIS A 10 -5.32 8.31 7.91
CA HIS A 10 -4.77 7.36 6.96
C HIS A 10 -4.39 6.10 7.71
N ARG A 11 -4.60 4.94 7.07
CA ARG A 11 -4.16 3.66 7.64
C ARG A 11 -2.65 3.64 7.81
N SER A 12 -2.18 3.01 8.88
CA SER A 12 -0.75 2.79 9.13
C SER A 12 -0.09 1.94 8.04
N PRO A 13 1.25 1.95 7.92
CA PRO A 13 1.94 1.11 6.93
C PRO A 13 1.62 -0.38 7.10
N ALA A 14 1.45 -0.85 8.34
CA ALA A 14 1.13 -2.24 8.64
C ALA A 14 -0.28 -2.62 8.14
N GLU A 15 -1.27 -1.74 8.35
CA GLU A 15 -2.64 -1.96 7.87
C GLU A 15 -2.72 -1.94 6.33
N LEU A 16 -1.98 -1.04 5.68
CA LEU A 16 -1.88 -1.02 4.23
C LEU A 16 -1.18 -2.26 3.68
N ARG A 17 -0.11 -2.73 4.34
CA ARG A 17 0.57 -3.98 3.99
C ARG A 17 -0.36 -5.19 4.13
N ILE A 18 -1.15 -5.27 5.21
CA ILE A 18 -2.15 -6.33 5.39
C ILE A 18 -3.19 -6.28 4.25
N ALA A 19 -3.69 -5.10 3.91
CA ALA A 19 -4.65 -4.94 2.83
C ALA A 19 -4.07 -5.36 1.47
N PHE A 20 -2.80 -5.01 1.22
CA PHE A 20 -2.07 -5.40 0.02
C PHE A 20 -1.89 -6.93 -0.06
N ILE A 21 -1.43 -7.58 1.02
CA ILE A 21 -1.30 -9.04 1.09
C ILE A 21 -2.66 -9.74 0.91
N ALA A 22 -3.71 -9.22 1.55
CA ALA A 22 -5.05 -9.79 1.43
C ALA A 22 -5.62 -9.66 0.01
N MET A 23 -5.26 -8.60 -0.72
CA MET A 23 -5.63 -8.42 -2.11
C MET A 23 -4.89 -9.42 -3.02
N THR A 24 -3.56 -9.53 -2.86
CA THR A 24 -2.71 -10.39 -3.71
C THR A 24 -2.97 -11.88 -3.49
N ALA A 25 -3.39 -12.29 -2.28
CA ALA A 25 -3.79 -13.66 -1.98
C ALA A 25 -5.13 -14.08 -2.64
N ARG A 26 -5.97 -13.11 -3.05
CA ARG A 26 -7.27 -13.40 -3.68
C ARG A 26 -7.10 -13.51 -5.19
N ARG A 27 -7.56 -14.62 -5.78
CA ARG A 27 -7.73 -14.73 -7.24
C ARG A 27 -8.89 -13.86 -7.70
N LEU A 28 -8.60 -12.60 -7.96
CA LEU A 28 -9.54 -11.62 -8.52
C LEU A 28 -9.31 -11.48 -10.03
N PRO A 29 -10.34 -11.07 -10.79
CA PRO A 29 -10.13 -10.63 -12.17
C PRO A 29 -9.11 -9.49 -12.22
N ARG A 30 -8.23 -9.52 -13.24
CA ARG A 30 -7.14 -8.54 -13.40
C ARG A 30 -7.58 -7.09 -13.22
N ALA A 31 -8.71 -6.69 -13.81
CA ALA A 31 -9.25 -5.34 -13.69
C ALA A 31 -9.60 -4.98 -12.23
N SER A 32 -10.24 -5.89 -11.49
CA SER A 32 -10.56 -5.69 -10.07
C SER A 32 -9.33 -5.74 -9.16
N THR A 33 -8.27 -6.43 -9.57
CA THR A 33 -6.98 -6.41 -8.88
C THR A 33 -6.31 -5.05 -9.07
N LEU A 34 -6.30 -4.52 -10.30
CA LEU A 34 -5.74 -3.21 -10.62
C LEU A 34 -6.45 -2.08 -9.85
N GLU A 35 -7.79 -2.07 -9.86
CA GLU A 35 -8.57 -1.06 -9.14
C GLU A 35 -8.25 -1.07 -7.63
N ARG A 36 -8.18 -2.26 -7.01
CA ARG A 36 -7.82 -2.38 -5.59
C ARG A 36 -6.37 -2.00 -5.32
N PHE A 37 -5.46 -2.34 -6.23
CA PHE A 37 -4.05 -1.97 -6.14
C PHE A 37 -3.91 -0.44 -6.15
N ASP A 38 -4.54 0.23 -7.11
CA ASP A 38 -4.47 1.70 -7.25
C ASP A 38 -4.98 2.41 -5.99
N LEU A 39 -6.06 1.90 -5.37
CA LEU A 39 -6.57 2.46 -4.12
C LEU A 39 -5.55 2.38 -2.97
N ILE A 40 -4.93 1.22 -2.78
CA ILE A 40 -3.93 1.01 -1.72
C ILE A 40 -2.66 1.83 -2.03
N TRP A 41 -2.26 1.88 -3.31
CA TRP A 41 -1.07 2.58 -3.78
C TRP A 41 -1.20 4.08 -3.53
N GLU A 42 -2.31 4.69 -3.95
CA GLU A 42 -2.54 6.11 -3.77
C GLU A 42 -2.70 6.50 -2.31
N GLU A 43 -3.26 5.63 -1.46
CA GLU A 43 -3.30 5.86 -0.02
C GLU A 43 -1.90 5.82 0.61
N ALA A 44 -1.09 4.80 0.30
CA ALA A 44 0.29 4.70 0.77
C ALA A 44 1.13 5.89 0.30
N LYS A 45 0.96 6.33 -0.95
CA LYS A 45 1.65 7.48 -1.52
C LYS A 45 1.26 8.79 -0.85
N ARG A 46 -0.04 9.03 -0.61
CA ARG A 46 -0.50 10.22 0.11
C ARG A 46 0.05 10.25 1.55
N ALA A 47 0.02 9.12 2.25
CA ALA A 47 0.56 9.02 3.60
C ALA A 47 2.08 9.24 3.62
N ALA A 48 2.83 8.67 2.67
CA ALA A 48 4.26 8.91 2.51
C ALA A 48 4.57 10.39 2.26
N LEU A 49 3.81 11.05 1.38
CA LEU A 49 3.97 12.47 1.08
C LEU A 49 3.68 13.36 2.30
N ALA A 50 2.65 13.02 3.08
CA ALA A 50 2.31 13.75 4.31
C ALA A 50 3.41 13.64 5.39
N LEU A 51 4.18 12.54 5.37
CA LEU A 51 5.29 12.28 6.28
C LEU A 51 6.66 12.60 5.66
N ALA A 52 6.71 13.27 4.51
CA ALA A 52 7.95 13.63 3.85
C ALA A 52 8.85 14.47 4.78
N GLY A 53 10.08 14.00 4.99
CA GLY A 53 11.05 14.63 5.88
C GLY A 53 11.00 14.16 7.34
N THR A 54 10.10 13.23 7.71
CA THR A 54 10.11 12.58 9.02
C THR A 54 10.78 11.21 8.96
N MET A 55 11.11 10.62 10.12
CA MET A 55 11.61 9.24 10.17
C MET A 55 10.52 8.19 9.85
N GLU A 56 9.25 8.56 10.00
CA GLU A 56 8.10 7.65 9.84
C GLU A 56 7.79 7.33 8.37
N ILE A 57 8.36 8.08 7.41
CA ILE A 57 8.21 7.80 5.97
C ILE A 57 8.84 6.48 5.54
N ALA A 58 9.85 5.99 6.26
CA ALA A 58 10.67 4.84 5.84
C ALA A 58 9.82 3.59 5.58
N ASP A 59 8.83 3.33 6.45
CA ASP A 59 7.96 2.16 6.34
C ASP A 59 6.99 2.26 5.16
N TYR A 60 6.46 3.46 4.88
CA TYR A 60 5.63 3.71 3.70
C TYR A 60 6.43 3.58 2.40
N VAL A 61 7.67 4.07 2.36
CA VAL A 61 8.55 3.91 1.19
C VAL A 61 8.90 2.45 0.96
N SER A 62 9.15 1.68 2.03
CA SER A 62 9.39 0.24 1.94
C SER A 62 8.17 -0.48 1.35
N LEU A 63 6.95 -0.15 1.83
CA LEU A 63 5.71 -0.69 1.27
C LEU A 63 5.52 -0.32 -0.21
N LEU A 64 5.76 0.94 -0.59
CA LEU A 64 5.63 1.36 -2.00
C LEU A 64 6.61 0.61 -2.91
N LYS A 65 7.83 0.30 -2.45
CA LYS A 65 8.77 -0.53 -3.22
C LYS A 65 8.25 -1.97 -3.39
N GLU A 66 7.73 -2.56 -2.32
CA GLU A 66 7.13 -3.90 -2.35
C GLU A 66 5.97 -3.98 -3.35
N MET A 67 5.07 -2.99 -3.32
CA MET A 67 3.95 -2.87 -4.24
C MET A 67 4.39 -2.68 -5.70
N HIS A 68 5.42 -1.86 -5.93
CA HIS A 68 5.96 -1.63 -7.26
C HIS A 68 6.55 -2.91 -7.86
N SER A 69 7.34 -3.67 -7.08
CA SER A 69 7.90 -4.95 -7.53
C SER A 69 6.81 -5.93 -7.90
N TRP A 70 5.80 -6.09 -7.04
CA TRP A 70 4.66 -6.97 -7.32
C TRP A 70 3.90 -6.56 -8.60
N TYR A 71 3.66 -5.26 -8.81
CA TYR A 71 3.01 -4.78 -10.04
C TYR A 71 3.84 -5.13 -11.28
N ALA A 72 5.16 -4.95 -11.20
CA ALA A 72 6.07 -5.31 -12.29
C ALA A 72 6.05 -6.82 -12.57
N ASP A 73 6.03 -7.66 -11.54
CA ASP A 73 6.07 -9.12 -11.70
C ASP A 73 4.74 -9.70 -12.20
N GLU A 74 3.61 -9.27 -11.62
CA GLU A 74 2.29 -9.88 -11.87
C GLU A 74 1.51 -9.22 -13.00
N LEU A 75 1.73 -7.94 -13.29
CA LEU A 75 0.93 -7.18 -14.26
C LEU A 75 1.70 -6.77 -15.52
N ASN A 76 3.04 -6.74 -15.53
CA ASN A 76 3.80 -6.65 -16.77
C ASN A 76 4.14 -8.01 -17.40
N GLY A 77 3.63 -9.13 -16.86
CA GLY A 77 3.62 -10.41 -17.56
C GLY A 77 2.76 -10.36 -18.84
N PRO A 78 3.14 -11.06 -19.93
CA PRO A 78 2.53 -10.91 -21.26
C PRO A 78 1.01 -11.11 -21.20
N VAL A 79 0.30 -10.17 -21.80
CA VAL A 79 -1.17 -10.18 -22.02
C VAL A 79 -1.55 -11.31 -22.96
#